data_AF-A0A4R7HVJ1-F1
#
_entry.id   AF-A0A4R7HVJ1-F1
#
_cell.length_a   1.000
_cell.length_b   1.000
_cell.length_c   1.000
_cell.angle_alpha   90.00
_cell.angle_beta   90.00
_cell.angle_gamma   90.00
#
_symmetry.space_group_name_H-M   'P 1'
#
loop_
_entity.id
_entity.type
_entity.pdbx_description
1 polymer ?
#
loop_
_entity_poly.entity_id
_entity_poly.type
_entity_poly.pdbx_seq_one_letter_code
_entity_poly.pdbx_strand_id
1 'polypeptide(L)'
;MINSLRTYPARWAAGAVAGLAVLAWLAFGYFGVHTLFVDDVVSEAAPVFDAPAVETSTAASAAPSAEQPAATEAAPTTPPVTEAPAGDPVEATAPEIEAEAVEAAPVTAAAPTVPPATAPAAPEIVTEAAGDFSGSGRYSTGGQAVVLGNGTGQRFLRFENFETSNGPDLNVYLVNSSTGDVSDFVDLGDLKGNIGEQNYEIPADVDLSVYDTVWVWCVRFGTGFGSAQLTVA
;
A
#
# COMPACT_ATOMS: atom_id res chain seq x y z
N MET A 1 -16.67 -62.46 10.26
CA MET A 1 -15.85 -61.65 9.35
C MET A 1 -14.91 -60.83 10.21
N ILE A 2 -13.64 -61.22 10.32
CA ILE A 2 -12.65 -60.56 11.18
C ILE A 2 -12.04 -59.40 10.40
N ASN A 3 -12.26 -58.18 10.87
CA ASN A 3 -11.68 -56.97 10.33
C ASN A 3 -10.17 -56.96 10.65
N SER A 4 -9.33 -57.29 9.66
CA SER A 4 -7.88 -57.26 9.82
C SER A 4 -7.40 -55.81 9.85
N LEU A 5 -7.26 -55.26 11.06
CA LEU A 5 -6.59 -53.98 11.27
C LEU A 5 -5.10 -54.16 10.95
N ARG A 6 -4.66 -53.67 9.79
CA ARG A 6 -3.24 -53.56 9.45
C ARG A 6 -2.55 -52.71 10.53
N THR A 7 -1.79 -53.36 11.40
CA THR A 7 -0.94 -52.70 12.38
C THR A 7 0.29 -52.15 11.66
N TYR A 8 0.30 -50.84 11.40
CA TYR A 8 1.45 -50.17 10.83
C TYR A 8 2.57 -50.10 11.88
N PRO A 9 3.82 -50.47 11.54
CA PRO A 9 4.92 -50.34 12.48
C PRO A 9 5.18 -48.86 12.78
N ALA A 10 5.51 -48.52 14.02
CA ALA A 10 5.63 -47.13 14.52
C ALA A 10 6.48 -46.19 13.63
N ARG A 11 7.47 -46.74 12.91
CA ARG A 11 8.30 -46.00 11.94
C ARG A 11 7.51 -45.46 10.73
N TRP A 12 6.45 -46.15 10.30
CA TRP A 12 5.55 -45.68 9.24
C TRP A 12 4.63 -44.56 9.74
N ALA A 13 4.17 -44.65 10.99
CA ALA A 13 3.39 -43.57 11.60
C ALA A 13 4.24 -42.29 11.74
N ALA A 14 5.49 -42.41 12.20
CA ALA A 14 6.41 -41.28 12.31
C ALA A 14 6.72 -40.66 10.93
N GLY A 15 6.97 -41.47 9.90
CA GLY A 15 7.17 -40.99 8.53
C GLY A 15 5.94 -40.28 7.95
N ALA A 16 4.74 -40.79 8.22
CA ALA A 16 3.49 -40.15 7.80
C ALA A 16 3.27 -38.80 8.47
N VAL A 17 3.54 -38.69 9.79
CA VAL A 17 3.43 -37.42 10.52
C VAL A 17 4.44 -36.40 10.00
N ALA A 18 5.70 -36.80 9.79
CA ALA A 18 6.71 -35.91 9.21
C ALA A 18 6.32 -35.45 7.80
N GLY A 19 5.81 -36.36 6.96
CA GLY A 19 5.30 -36.03 5.63
C GLY A 19 4.15 -35.02 5.66
N LEU A 20 3.16 -35.23 6.55
CA LEU A 20 2.05 -34.29 6.73
C LEU A 20 2.52 -32.92 7.25
N ALA A 21 3.50 -32.88 8.15
CA ALA A 21 4.07 -31.63 8.64
C ALA A 21 4.78 -30.84 7.54
N VAL A 22 5.54 -31.52 6.66
CA VAL A 22 6.18 -30.89 5.49
C VAL A 22 5.14 -30.38 4.51
N LEU A 23 4.09 -31.16 4.24
CA LEU A 23 2.99 -30.72 3.37
C LEU A 23 2.26 -29.51 3.95
N ALA A 24 2.00 -29.48 5.26
CA ALA A 24 1.42 -28.33 5.93
C ALA A 24 2.35 -27.11 5.85
N TRP A 25 3.65 -27.27 6.08
CA TRP A 25 4.61 -26.18 5.96
C TRP A 25 4.68 -25.61 4.53
N LEU A 26 4.68 -26.47 3.51
CA LEU A 26 4.60 -26.02 2.12
C LEU A 26 3.27 -25.32 1.84
N ALA A 27 2.15 -25.89 2.26
CA ALA A 27 0.83 -25.31 2.01
C ALA A 27 0.66 -23.93 2.67
N PHE A 28 1.04 -23.80 3.95
CA PHE A 28 0.83 -22.57 4.71
C PHE A 28 1.95 -21.56 4.52
N GLY A 29 3.20 -22.00 4.44
CA GLY A 29 4.38 -21.13 4.35
C GLY A 29 4.79 -20.77 2.93
N TYR A 30 4.76 -21.73 2.00
CA TYR A 30 5.17 -21.48 0.61
C TYR A 30 3.99 -21.10 -0.29
N PHE A 31 2.86 -21.80 -0.17
CA PHE A 31 1.68 -21.55 -1.00
C PHE A 31 0.71 -20.53 -0.41
N GLY A 32 0.89 -20.11 0.85
CA GLY A 32 0.05 -19.10 1.49
C GLY A 32 -1.42 -19.49 1.57
N VAL A 33 -1.78 -20.78 1.65
CA VAL A 33 -3.18 -21.24 1.60
C VAL A 33 -4.07 -20.57 2.65
N HIS A 34 -3.49 -20.07 3.75
CA HIS A 34 -4.22 -19.35 4.79
C HIS A 34 -4.79 -18.00 4.33
N THR A 35 -4.17 -17.29 3.39
CA THR A 35 -4.65 -16.00 2.89
C THR A 35 -5.92 -16.14 2.05
N LEU A 36 -6.24 -17.36 1.58
CA LEU A 36 -7.52 -17.63 0.92
C LEU A 36 -8.72 -17.62 1.88
N PHE A 37 -8.47 -17.67 3.19
CA PHE A 37 -9.50 -17.78 4.22
C PHE A 37 -9.51 -16.62 5.22
N VAL A 38 -8.50 -15.73 5.16
CA VAL A 38 -8.35 -14.62 6.08
C VAL A 38 -8.34 -13.35 5.26
N ASP A 39 -9.24 -12.44 5.60
CA ASP A 39 -9.32 -11.13 4.97
C ASP A 39 -8.20 -10.21 5.47
N ASP A 40 -7.58 -9.50 4.54
CA ASP A 40 -6.64 -8.41 4.78
C ASP A 40 -7.36 -7.07 4.63
N VAL A 41 -7.51 -6.38 5.76
CA VAL A 41 -8.26 -5.13 5.86
C VAL A 41 -7.28 -3.97 5.86
N VAL A 42 -7.44 -3.09 4.89
CA VAL A 42 -6.63 -1.88 4.73
C VAL A 42 -7.53 -0.66 4.87
N SER A 43 -7.09 0.32 5.66
CA SER A 43 -7.77 1.61 5.80
C SER A 43 -6.75 2.73 5.69
N GLU A 44 -6.37 3.04 4.45
CA GLU A 44 -5.50 4.17 4.15
C GLU A 44 -6.29 5.48 4.15
N ALA A 45 -5.69 6.50 4.76
CA ALA A 45 -6.13 7.88 4.61
C ALA A 45 -6.10 8.33 3.14
N ALA A 46 -6.70 9.48 2.84
CA ALA A 46 -6.59 10.10 1.52
C ALA A 46 -5.11 10.29 1.12
N PRO A 47 -4.78 10.21 -0.17
CA PRO A 47 -3.41 10.30 -0.63
C PRO A 47 -2.82 11.69 -0.31
N VAL A 48 -1.54 11.70 0.03
CA VAL A 48 -0.79 12.94 0.23
C VAL A 48 -0.17 13.30 -1.11
N PHE A 49 -0.53 14.48 -1.62
CA PHE A 49 0.06 15.00 -2.85
C PHE A 49 1.32 15.81 -2.53
N ASP A 50 2.29 15.73 -3.44
CA ASP A 50 3.44 16.61 -3.39
C ASP A 50 2.99 18.06 -3.55
N ALA A 51 3.50 18.94 -2.66
CA ALA A 51 3.20 20.35 -2.73
C ALA A 51 3.66 20.89 -4.10
N PRO A 52 2.84 21.72 -4.79
CA PRO A 52 3.26 22.30 -6.05
C PRO A 52 4.57 23.04 -5.83
N ALA A 53 5.62 22.61 -6.52
CA ALA A 53 6.83 23.41 -6.64
C ALA A 53 6.38 24.73 -7.26
N VAL A 54 6.46 25.82 -6.49
CA VAL A 54 6.27 27.16 -7.01
C VAL A 54 7.43 27.39 -7.98
N GLU A 55 7.21 27.05 -9.24
CA GLU A 55 8.06 27.42 -10.36
C GLU A 55 8.10 28.95 -10.35
N THR A 56 9.16 29.50 -9.74
CA THR A 56 9.50 30.91 -9.84
C THR A 56 9.91 31.13 -11.29
N SER A 57 8.92 31.42 -12.12
CA SER A 57 9.10 31.94 -13.47
C SER A 57 9.81 33.29 -13.38
N THR A 58 11.13 33.25 -13.28
CA THR A 58 12.01 34.38 -13.60
C THR A 58 12.20 34.37 -15.11
N ALA A 59 11.18 34.79 -15.83
CA ALA A 59 11.31 35.16 -17.23
C ALA A 59 11.66 36.66 -17.30
N ALA A 60 12.95 37.00 -17.26
CA ALA A 60 13.46 38.24 -17.85
C ALA A 60 14.98 38.20 -18.09
N SER A 61 15.33 37.93 -19.35
CA SER A 61 16.36 38.64 -20.11
C SER A 61 17.84 38.50 -19.68
N ALA A 62 18.57 37.60 -20.37
CA ALA A 62 19.64 37.97 -21.30
C ALA A 62 20.47 36.73 -21.71
N ALA A 63 20.65 36.55 -23.01
CA ALA A 63 21.77 35.81 -23.61
C ALA A 63 22.59 36.82 -24.44
N PRO A 64 23.81 36.53 -24.94
CA PRO A 64 24.73 35.42 -24.65
C PRO A 64 26.19 35.90 -24.40
N SER A 65 27.11 35.03 -23.97
CA SER A 65 28.52 35.03 -24.40
C SER A 65 29.27 33.80 -23.89
N ALA A 66 30.25 33.40 -24.71
CA ALA A 66 30.97 32.14 -24.72
C ALA A 66 31.95 31.94 -23.54
N GLU A 67 32.31 30.68 -23.29
CA GLU A 67 33.64 30.10 -23.56
C GLU A 67 34.02 29.02 -22.51
N GLN A 68 34.32 27.82 -23.01
CA GLN A 68 34.91 26.63 -22.36
C GLN A 68 36.40 26.92 -21.96
N PRO A 69 37.19 26.08 -21.21
CA PRO A 69 37.00 24.64 -20.92
C PRO A 69 37.55 24.09 -19.56
N ALA A 70 37.34 22.77 -19.38
CA ALA A 70 38.29 21.74 -18.89
C ALA A 70 38.56 21.44 -17.40
N ALA A 71 38.57 20.12 -17.15
CA ALA A 71 39.34 19.32 -16.18
C ALA A 71 38.84 19.31 -14.72
N THR A 72 38.95 18.26 -13.90
CA THR A 72 39.39 16.84 -13.94
C THR A 72 39.29 16.34 -12.47
N GLU A 73 39.09 15.02 -12.24
CA GLU A 73 39.37 14.30 -10.97
C GLU A 73 38.55 14.69 -9.72
N ALA A 74 38.28 13.86 -8.71
CA ALA A 74 38.55 12.45 -8.41
C ALA A 74 37.65 12.08 -7.21
N ALA A 75 37.09 10.87 -7.19
CA ALA A 75 36.88 10.13 -5.93
C ALA A 75 38.25 9.61 -5.46
N PRO A 76 38.54 9.25 -4.18
CA PRO A 76 37.70 8.33 -3.38
C PRO A 76 37.87 8.43 -1.83
N THR A 77 37.31 7.44 -1.10
CA THR A 77 37.84 6.79 0.15
C THR A 77 37.95 7.58 1.46
N THR A 78 37.76 7.09 2.70
CA THR A 78 37.08 5.96 3.40
C THR A 78 37.04 6.37 4.93
N PRO A 79 36.73 5.55 5.97
CA PRO A 79 36.16 5.97 7.27
C PRO A 79 37.27 5.88 8.39
N PRO A 80 37.12 5.40 9.65
CA PRO A 80 35.98 5.11 10.56
C PRO A 80 36.25 5.58 12.03
N VAL A 81 35.55 4.98 13.02
CA VAL A 81 35.92 4.76 14.46
C VAL A 81 35.63 5.97 15.40
N THR A 82 35.10 5.85 16.62
CA THR A 82 34.63 4.78 17.53
C THR A 82 34.06 5.45 18.78
N GLU A 83 33.23 4.73 19.55
CA GLU A 83 33.36 4.49 21.00
C GLU A 83 32.01 4.53 21.77
N ALA A 84 31.49 3.32 22.00
CA ALA A 84 30.74 2.96 23.20
C ALA A 84 31.70 2.97 24.41
N PRO A 85 31.26 3.08 25.67
CA PRO A 85 30.79 1.83 26.30
C PRO A 85 29.73 1.97 27.42
N ALA A 86 29.02 0.85 27.57
CA ALA A 86 28.70 0.11 28.79
C ALA A 86 27.87 0.74 29.93
N GLY A 87 26.84 -0.01 30.34
CA GLY A 87 26.37 0.01 31.72
C GLY A 87 24.94 -0.52 31.96
N ASP A 88 24.68 -1.80 31.69
CA ASP A 88 23.60 -2.59 32.32
C ASP A 88 23.74 -2.65 33.86
N PRO A 89 22.82 -3.30 34.62
CA PRO A 89 21.36 -3.18 34.70
C PRO A 89 20.92 -3.11 36.20
N VAL A 90 19.66 -2.82 36.54
CA VAL A 90 19.03 -3.38 37.77
C VAL A 90 17.51 -3.34 37.71
N GLU A 91 16.97 -4.55 37.75
CA GLU A 91 15.69 -5.03 38.24
C GLU A 91 15.26 -4.39 39.58
N ALA A 92 13.98 -4.05 39.74
CA ALA A 92 13.15 -4.42 40.91
C ALA A 92 11.83 -3.61 41.00
N THR A 93 10.74 -4.38 41.07
CA THR A 93 9.61 -4.19 42.00
C THR A 93 8.51 -3.19 41.64
N ALA A 94 7.35 -3.78 41.33
CA ALA A 94 6.02 -3.16 41.40
C ALA A 94 5.70 -2.65 42.83
N PRO A 95 4.82 -1.65 42.94
CA PRO A 95 3.53 -2.00 43.53
C PRO A 95 2.32 -1.38 42.80
N GLU A 96 1.28 -2.21 42.79
CA GLU A 96 -0.13 -1.88 42.62
C GLU A 96 -0.58 -0.88 43.70
N ILE A 97 -1.23 0.22 43.30
CA ILE A 97 -2.00 1.08 44.20
C ILE A 97 -3.24 1.57 43.44
N GLU A 98 -4.40 1.00 43.78
CA GLU A 98 -5.71 1.60 43.56
C GLU A 98 -5.87 2.82 44.48
N ALA A 99 -6.28 3.98 43.95
CA ALA A 99 -7.01 5.00 44.72
C ALA A 99 -7.63 6.06 43.81
N GLU A 100 -8.95 5.98 43.75
CA GLU A 100 -9.97 7.01 43.56
C GLU A 100 -9.57 8.50 43.53
N ALA A 101 -10.26 9.17 42.60
CA ALA A 101 -10.66 10.57 42.52
C ALA A 101 -10.44 11.47 43.75
N VAL A 102 -9.74 12.58 43.51
CA VAL A 102 -10.01 13.86 44.20
C VAL A 102 -9.99 14.99 43.18
N GLU A 103 -11.17 15.57 43.01
CA GLU A 103 -11.46 16.82 42.34
C GLU A 103 -10.70 17.97 43.03
N ALA A 104 -9.86 18.69 42.29
CA ALA A 104 -9.27 19.96 42.71
C ALA A 104 -9.01 20.84 41.49
N ALA A 105 -10.00 21.66 41.13
CA ALA A 105 -9.77 22.92 40.43
C ALA A 105 -9.50 24.02 41.47
N PRO A 106 -8.98 25.22 41.12
CA PRO A 106 -8.45 25.70 39.83
C PRO A 106 -7.07 26.38 39.97
N VAL A 107 -6.30 26.50 38.88
CA VAL A 107 -5.39 27.65 38.71
C VAL A 107 -5.11 27.91 37.23
N THR A 108 -5.57 29.07 36.78
CA THR A 108 -5.23 29.71 35.51
C THR A 108 -3.72 29.98 35.44
N ALA A 109 -3.03 29.27 34.56
CA ALA A 109 -1.74 29.69 34.02
C ALA A 109 -1.97 30.16 32.58
N ALA A 110 -1.91 31.48 32.37
CA ALA A 110 -1.93 32.08 31.04
C ALA A 110 -0.66 31.65 30.29
N ALA A 111 -0.81 30.67 29.39
CA ALA A 111 0.22 30.32 28.43
C ALA A 111 0.38 31.45 27.39
N PRO A 112 1.60 31.76 26.93
CA PRO A 112 1.80 32.75 25.88
C PRO A 112 1.10 32.31 24.60
N THR A 113 0.25 33.19 24.08
CA THR A 113 -0.43 33.03 22.79
C THR A 113 0.64 33.05 21.70
N VAL A 114 1.08 31.87 21.27
CA VAL A 114 1.79 31.71 20.00
C VAL A 114 0.77 32.03 18.91
N PRO A 115 1.00 33.02 18.02
CA PRO A 115 0.10 33.24 16.90
C PRO A 115 0.01 31.93 16.09
N PRO A 116 -1.19 31.52 15.63
CA PRO A 116 -1.32 30.34 14.80
C PRO A 116 -0.43 30.55 13.58
N ALA A 117 0.57 29.67 13.42
CA ALA A 117 1.25 29.54 12.16
C ALA A 117 0.16 29.32 11.10
N THR A 118 0.10 30.19 10.10
CA THR A 118 -0.76 29.98 8.94
C THR A 118 -0.35 28.65 8.34
N ALA A 119 -1.19 27.64 8.55
CA ALA A 119 -1.05 26.35 7.91
C ALA A 119 -1.02 26.59 6.39
N PRO A 120 -0.05 26.04 5.66
CA PRO A 120 -0.08 26.07 4.20
C PRO A 120 -1.44 25.55 3.73
N ALA A 121 -2.06 26.24 2.77
CA ALA A 121 -3.29 25.78 2.17
C ALA A 121 -3.07 24.35 1.66
N ALA A 122 -3.81 23.40 2.22
CA ALA A 122 -3.79 22.02 1.76
C ALA A 122 -4.16 22.02 0.26
N PRO A 123 -3.44 21.28 -0.60
CA PRO A 123 -3.83 21.15 -1.99
C PRO A 123 -5.29 20.66 -2.04
N GLU A 124 -6.14 21.35 -2.81
CA GLU A 124 -7.52 20.93 -2.99
C GLU A 124 -7.52 19.65 -3.82
N ILE A 125 -7.93 18.54 -3.19
CA ILE A 125 -8.08 17.25 -3.87
C ILE A 125 -9.32 17.33 -4.75
N VAL A 126 -9.16 17.01 -6.03
CA VAL A 126 -10.22 16.98 -7.04
C VAL A 126 -10.39 15.55 -7.53
N THR A 127 -11.63 15.12 -7.70
CA THR A 127 -11.95 13.86 -8.38
C THR A 127 -11.90 14.08 -9.88
N GLU A 128 -11.01 13.37 -10.57
CA GLU A 128 -10.86 13.47 -12.03
C GLU A 128 -11.69 12.41 -12.77
N ALA A 129 -11.82 11.22 -12.19
CA ALA A 129 -12.63 10.14 -12.74
C ALA A 129 -13.13 9.20 -11.64
N ALA A 130 -14.24 8.50 -11.85
CA ALA A 130 -14.75 7.52 -10.91
C ALA A 130 -15.49 6.37 -11.60
N GLY A 131 -15.58 5.23 -10.92
CA GLY A 131 -16.31 4.06 -11.40
C GLY A 131 -16.64 3.09 -10.27
N ASP A 132 -17.72 2.33 -10.43
CA ASP A 132 -18.11 1.28 -9.49
C ASP A 132 -17.50 -0.06 -9.87
N PHE A 133 -16.98 -0.79 -8.88
CA PHE A 133 -16.51 -2.14 -9.10
C PHE A 133 -17.66 -3.12 -9.31
N SER A 134 -17.47 -4.01 -10.27
CA SER A 134 -18.34 -5.15 -10.54
C SER A 134 -17.53 -6.44 -10.52
N GLY A 135 -18.03 -7.45 -9.80
CA GLY A 135 -17.43 -8.78 -9.75
C GLY A 135 -17.46 -9.50 -11.10
N SER A 136 -16.47 -10.36 -11.35
CA SER A 136 -16.35 -11.14 -12.58
C SER A 136 -16.46 -12.64 -12.32
N GLY A 137 -17.28 -13.31 -13.14
CA GLY A 137 -17.47 -14.75 -13.09
C GLY A 137 -18.00 -15.24 -11.74
N ARG A 138 -17.13 -15.92 -10.97
CA ARG A 138 -17.46 -16.48 -9.65
C ARG A 138 -16.98 -15.63 -8.48
N TYR A 139 -16.24 -14.55 -8.75
CA TYR A 139 -15.63 -13.71 -7.73
C TYR A 139 -16.55 -12.53 -7.44
N SER A 140 -16.77 -12.25 -6.16
CA SER A 140 -17.39 -11.01 -5.71
C SER A 140 -16.34 -9.90 -5.68
N THR A 141 -16.67 -8.75 -6.24
CA THR A 141 -15.90 -7.50 -6.11
C THR A 141 -16.89 -6.35 -6.10
N GLY A 142 -16.72 -5.40 -5.18
CA GLY A 142 -17.55 -4.22 -5.03
C GLY A 142 -16.78 -3.05 -4.41
N GLY A 143 -17.46 -1.91 -4.30
CA GLY A 143 -16.87 -0.62 -3.90
C GLY A 143 -16.70 0.32 -5.09
N GLN A 144 -15.92 1.39 -4.89
CA GLN A 144 -15.65 2.40 -5.91
C GLN A 144 -14.15 2.55 -6.17
N ALA A 145 -13.82 2.84 -7.42
CA ALA A 145 -12.54 3.33 -7.88
C ALA A 145 -12.66 4.82 -8.17
N VAL A 146 -11.85 5.65 -7.52
CA VAL A 146 -11.87 7.10 -7.65
C VAL A 146 -10.46 7.58 -7.98
N VAL A 147 -10.30 8.26 -9.11
CA VAL A 147 -9.06 8.93 -9.47
C VAL A 147 -9.04 10.33 -8.86
N LEU A 148 -8.06 10.57 -8.00
CA LEU A 148 -7.84 11.82 -7.29
C LEU A 148 -6.63 12.54 -7.86
N GLY A 149 -6.77 13.83 -8.13
CA GLY A 149 -5.69 14.74 -8.53
C GLY A 149 -5.66 15.99 -7.65
N ASN A 150 -4.64 16.82 -7.85
CA ASN A 150 -4.50 18.12 -7.18
C ASN A 150 -4.11 19.26 -8.16
N GLY A 151 -4.17 18.99 -9.47
CA GLY A 151 -3.77 19.93 -10.52
C GLY A 151 -2.27 20.02 -10.81
N THR A 152 -1.39 19.28 -10.11
CA THR A 152 0.06 19.24 -10.42
C THR A 152 0.44 18.15 -11.43
N GLY A 153 -0.52 17.31 -11.82
CA GLY A 153 -0.32 16.15 -12.69
C GLY A 153 -0.08 14.83 -11.93
N GLN A 154 0.16 14.89 -10.62
CA GLN A 154 0.16 13.70 -9.78
C GLN A 154 -1.26 13.21 -9.57
N ARG A 155 -1.47 11.90 -9.73
CA ARG A 155 -2.77 11.26 -9.64
C ARG A 155 -2.68 10.00 -8.80
N PHE A 156 -3.73 9.73 -8.04
CA PHE A 156 -3.88 8.51 -7.28
C PHE A 156 -5.20 7.84 -7.61
N LEU A 157 -5.15 6.53 -7.86
CA LEU A 157 -6.32 5.68 -7.85
C LEU A 157 -6.62 5.26 -6.42
N ARG A 158 -7.72 5.74 -5.88
CA ARG A 158 -8.21 5.39 -4.55
C ARG A 158 -9.37 4.40 -4.66
N PHE A 159 -9.33 3.37 -3.85
CA PHE A 159 -10.46 2.49 -3.64
C PHE A 159 -11.25 2.94 -2.41
N GLU A 160 -12.58 2.95 -2.53
CA GLU A 160 -13.50 3.33 -1.46
C GLU A 160 -14.52 2.22 -1.23
N ASN A 161 -14.76 1.88 0.04
CA ASN A 161 -15.68 0.79 0.44
C ASN A 161 -15.43 -0.51 -0.34
N PHE A 162 -14.15 -0.78 -0.65
CA PHE A 162 -13.77 -1.88 -1.51
C PHE A 162 -13.83 -3.21 -0.78
N GLU A 163 -14.32 -4.23 -1.47
CA GLU A 163 -14.34 -5.60 -1.00
C GLU A 163 -14.21 -6.54 -2.20
N THR A 164 -13.31 -7.51 -2.13
CA THR A 164 -13.16 -8.54 -3.16
C THR A 164 -12.88 -9.92 -2.56
N SER A 165 -13.17 -10.95 -3.35
CA SER A 165 -12.79 -12.33 -3.03
C SER A 165 -11.28 -12.47 -2.84
N ASN A 166 -10.85 -13.35 -1.94
CA ASN A 166 -9.44 -13.62 -1.72
C ASN A 166 -8.79 -14.33 -2.93
N GLY A 167 -7.58 -13.89 -3.28
CA GLY A 167 -6.76 -14.46 -4.35
C GLY A 167 -5.29 -14.50 -3.92
N PRO A 168 -4.48 -15.45 -4.45
CA PRO A 168 -3.11 -15.64 -3.97
C PRO A 168 -2.10 -14.59 -4.49
N ASP A 169 -2.48 -13.79 -5.48
CA ASP A 169 -1.58 -12.91 -6.25
C ASP A 169 -2.43 -11.92 -7.05
N LEU A 170 -3.06 -10.97 -6.37
CA LEU A 170 -3.97 -9.97 -6.97
C LEU A 170 -3.22 -8.66 -7.19
N ASN A 171 -3.39 -8.06 -8.36
CA ASN A 171 -2.79 -6.79 -8.76
C ASN A 171 -3.87 -5.84 -9.27
N VAL A 172 -3.55 -4.54 -9.22
CA VAL A 172 -4.42 -3.48 -9.71
C VAL A 172 -3.92 -3.00 -11.07
N TYR A 173 -4.71 -3.22 -12.11
CA TYR A 173 -4.37 -2.83 -13.47
C TYR A 173 -5.26 -1.69 -13.95
N LEU A 174 -4.69 -0.76 -14.72
CA LEU A 174 -5.45 0.13 -15.61
C LEU A 174 -5.39 -0.44 -17.02
N VAL A 175 -6.54 -0.64 -17.64
CA VAL A 175 -6.69 -1.42 -18.87
C VAL A 175 -7.40 -0.58 -19.92
N ASN A 176 -6.96 -0.75 -21.16
CA ASN A 176 -7.63 -0.18 -22.32
C ASN A 176 -8.85 -1.01 -22.70
N SER A 177 -10.04 -0.53 -22.35
CA SER A 177 -11.28 -1.28 -22.56
C SER A 177 -11.59 -1.56 -24.03
N SER A 178 -11.05 -0.76 -24.95
CA SER A 178 -11.27 -0.93 -26.40
C SER A 178 -10.65 -2.20 -26.97
N THR A 179 -9.65 -2.76 -26.28
CA THR A 179 -9.02 -4.05 -26.67
C THR A 179 -9.94 -5.24 -26.38
N GLY A 180 -10.87 -5.10 -25.43
CA GLY A 180 -11.76 -6.17 -25.00
C GLY A 180 -11.10 -7.24 -24.11
N ASP A 181 -9.84 -7.08 -23.76
CA ASP A 181 -9.10 -7.96 -22.84
C ASP A 181 -8.07 -7.16 -22.01
N VAL A 182 -7.17 -7.86 -21.31
CA VAL A 182 -6.11 -7.27 -20.46
C VAL A 182 -4.74 -7.31 -21.13
N SER A 183 -4.66 -7.32 -22.46
CA SER A 183 -3.38 -7.38 -23.20
C SER A 183 -2.63 -6.04 -23.24
N ASP A 184 -3.36 -4.92 -23.12
CA ASP A 184 -2.83 -3.57 -23.02
C ASP A 184 -3.21 -2.96 -21.66
N PHE A 185 -2.24 -2.94 -20.74
CA PHE A 185 -2.46 -2.54 -19.36
C PHE A 185 -1.25 -1.83 -18.75
N VAL A 186 -1.54 -1.04 -17.71
CA VAL A 186 -0.56 -0.47 -16.78
C VAL A 186 -0.76 -1.15 -15.44
N ASP A 187 0.30 -1.75 -14.89
CA ASP A 187 0.30 -2.37 -13.57
C ASP A 187 0.59 -1.32 -12.50
N LEU A 188 -0.33 -1.11 -11.57
CA LEU A 188 -0.18 -0.20 -10.43
C LEU A 188 0.37 -0.92 -9.18
N GLY A 189 0.59 -2.24 -9.26
CA GLY A 189 1.18 -3.06 -8.22
C GLY A 189 0.20 -4.01 -7.55
N ASP A 190 0.71 -4.69 -6.52
CA ASP A 190 -0.03 -5.69 -5.75
C ASP A 190 -1.21 -5.05 -4.99
N LEU A 191 -2.32 -5.78 -4.94
CA LEU A 191 -3.48 -5.41 -4.15
C LEU A 191 -3.10 -5.46 -2.66
N LYS A 192 -3.16 -4.31 -2.00
CA LYS A 192 -2.71 -4.16 -0.60
C LYS A 192 -3.60 -4.91 0.39
N GLY A 193 -4.91 -4.94 0.14
CA GLY A 193 -5.91 -5.65 0.94
C GLY A 193 -7.14 -5.98 0.10
N ASN A 194 -7.85 -7.04 0.48
CA ASN A 194 -9.10 -7.42 -0.16
C ASN A 194 -10.31 -6.66 0.40
N ILE A 195 -10.13 -5.90 1.49
CA ILE A 195 -11.17 -5.06 2.10
C ILE A 195 -10.61 -3.68 2.45
N GLY A 196 -11.38 -2.64 2.16
CA GLY A 196 -11.21 -1.28 2.68
C GLY A 196 -10.51 -0.30 1.73
N GLU A 197 -10.13 0.87 2.26
CA GLU A 197 -9.62 1.98 1.46
C GLU A 197 -8.12 1.89 1.22
N GLN A 198 -7.71 2.10 -0.02
CA GLN A 198 -6.30 1.94 -0.43
C GLN A 198 -6.01 2.80 -1.65
N ASN A 199 -4.77 3.30 -1.74
CA ASN A 199 -4.35 4.23 -2.77
C ASN A 199 -3.20 3.66 -3.61
N TYR A 200 -3.25 3.91 -4.91
CA TYR A 200 -2.24 3.51 -5.89
C TYR A 200 -1.84 4.73 -6.70
N GLU A 201 -0.54 5.02 -6.82
CA GLU A 201 -0.08 6.14 -7.64
C GLU A 201 -0.21 5.80 -9.12
N ILE A 202 -0.81 6.71 -9.90
CA ILE A 202 -0.93 6.57 -11.34
C ILE A 202 0.23 7.36 -11.97
N PRO A 203 1.08 6.75 -12.80
CA PRO A 203 2.15 7.48 -13.47
C PRO A 203 1.59 8.67 -14.28
N ALA A 204 2.30 9.80 -14.24
CA ALA A 204 1.83 11.06 -14.83
C ALA A 204 1.65 10.98 -16.37
N ASP A 205 2.34 10.06 -17.04
CA ASP A 205 2.28 9.81 -18.48
C ASP A 205 1.09 8.93 -18.91
N VAL A 206 0.34 8.33 -17.97
CA VAL A 206 -0.81 7.48 -18.30
C VAL A 206 -2.00 8.31 -18.76
N ASP A 207 -2.53 8.02 -19.95
CA ASP A 207 -3.74 8.63 -20.48
C ASP A 207 -4.99 7.85 -20.03
N LEU A 208 -5.82 8.45 -19.17
CA LEU A 208 -7.05 7.83 -18.66
C LEU A 208 -8.18 7.77 -19.68
N SER A 209 -8.04 8.45 -20.84
CA SER A 209 -8.96 8.26 -21.97
C SER A 209 -8.66 7.00 -22.76
N VAL A 210 -7.45 6.45 -22.62
CA VAL A 210 -7.03 5.16 -23.20
C VAL A 210 -7.17 4.05 -22.15
N TYR A 211 -6.62 4.26 -20.95
CA TYR A 211 -6.67 3.30 -19.85
C TYR A 211 -7.85 3.62 -18.92
N ASP A 212 -9.05 3.40 -19.45
CA ASP A 212 -10.31 3.83 -18.84
C ASP A 212 -10.91 2.83 -17.85
N THR A 213 -10.35 1.63 -17.70
CA THR A 213 -10.95 0.59 -16.84
C THR A 213 -9.95 0.05 -15.83
N VAL A 214 -10.32 0.07 -14.55
CA VAL A 214 -9.56 -0.59 -13.48
C VAL A 214 -9.93 -2.07 -13.44
N TRP A 215 -8.94 -2.94 -13.33
CA TRP A 215 -9.10 -4.37 -13.11
C TRP A 215 -8.39 -4.83 -11.85
N VAL A 216 -9.07 -5.67 -11.07
CA VAL A 216 -8.43 -6.53 -10.06
C VAL A 216 -8.09 -7.84 -10.73
N TRP A 217 -6.82 -8.08 -10.99
CA TRP A 217 -6.33 -9.19 -11.81
C TRP A 217 -5.49 -10.16 -10.99
N CYS A 218 -5.77 -11.46 -11.09
CA CYS A 218 -4.91 -12.47 -10.48
C CYS A 218 -3.80 -12.89 -11.46
N VAL A 219 -2.58 -12.42 -11.23
CA VAL A 219 -1.43 -12.68 -12.11
C VAL A 219 -1.13 -14.16 -12.18
N ARG A 220 -1.09 -14.86 -11.04
CA ARG A 220 -0.80 -16.30 -10.99
C ARG A 220 -1.77 -17.19 -11.77
N PHE A 221 -3.04 -16.80 -11.86
CA PHE A 221 -4.07 -17.61 -12.53
C PHE A 221 -4.59 -17.02 -13.84
N GLY A 222 -4.15 -15.82 -14.22
CA GLY A 222 -4.58 -15.14 -15.44
C GLY A 222 -6.11 -14.94 -15.48
N THR A 223 -6.71 -14.50 -14.38
CA THR A 223 -8.16 -14.32 -14.28
C THR A 223 -8.50 -13.01 -13.59
N GLY A 224 -9.56 -12.35 -14.05
CA GLY A 224 -10.08 -11.13 -13.44
C GLY A 224 -11.06 -11.44 -12.31
N PHE A 225 -10.96 -10.68 -11.22
CA PHE A 225 -11.84 -10.76 -10.05
C PHE A 225 -12.97 -9.74 -10.13
N GLY A 226 -12.68 -8.58 -10.71
CA GLY A 226 -13.66 -7.54 -10.95
C GLY A 226 -13.05 -6.36 -11.69
N SER A 227 -13.91 -5.49 -12.18
CA SER A 227 -13.53 -4.31 -12.93
C SER A 227 -14.41 -3.11 -12.60
N ALA A 228 -13.85 -1.91 -12.68
CA ALA A 228 -14.55 -0.65 -12.58
C ALA A 228 -14.21 0.22 -13.79
N GLN A 229 -15.21 0.58 -14.59
CA GLN A 229 -15.01 1.49 -15.71
C GLN A 229 -15.04 2.93 -15.20
N LEU A 230 -13.97 3.68 -15.46
CA LEU A 230 -13.79 5.05 -15.02
C LEU A 230 -14.49 5.99 -15.98
N THR A 231 -15.35 6.83 -15.43
CA THR A 231 -15.96 7.96 -16.15
C THR A 231 -15.35 9.24 -15.62
N VAL A 232 -14.81 10.06 -16.53
CA VAL A 232 -14.25 11.37 -16.21
C VAL A 232 -15.37 12.28 -15.66
N ALA A 233 -15.06 12.99 -14.58
CA ALA A 233 -15.98 13.88 -13.88
C ALA A 233 -16.27 15.19 -14.62
#